data_AF-A0A9P4USU8-F1
#
_entry.id   AF-A0A9P4USU8-F1
#
_cell.length_a   1.000
_cell.length_b   1.000
_cell.length_c   1.000
_cell.angle_alpha   90.00
_cell.angle_beta   90.00
_cell.angle_gamma   90.00
#
_symmetry.space_group_name_H-M   'P 1'
#
loop_
_entity.id
_entity.type
_entity.pdbx_description
1 polymer ?
#
loop_
_entity_poly.entity_id
_entity_poly.type
_entity_poly.pdbx_seq_one_letter_code
_entity_poly.pdbx_strand_id
1 'polypeptide(L)'
;MASSTGSNARIDIVISLDPQTHSFTSTEPPKLVLKVTSRADTPITLYTWRTPLSLPQALTTNGIKIVDTATNEPVQTASLMVNRSALKRTRGTPDEKYFVTLHPQETLELSCGFGRAGGGVKPQPKSIVEKGWEVDDEGNPRKIRRSQFATGVDGLEPGHRYTVGLDVEALGKMWWAPVDREEVLVDGNAEGSYVQDYVWEKTPLEFQISEGTLEVEGA
;
A
#
# COMPACT_ATOMS: atom_id res chain seq x y z
N MET A 1 23.60 -14.92 28.27
CA MET A 1 22.94 -15.95 27.43
C MET A 1 21.52 -16.11 27.94
N ALA A 2 20.61 -15.26 27.44
CA ALA A 2 19.18 -15.45 27.62
C ALA A 2 18.64 -15.74 26.22
N SER A 3 18.25 -17.00 25.98
CA SER A 3 17.46 -17.35 24.81
C SER A 3 16.10 -16.68 24.98
N SER A 4 15.88 -15.57 24.30
CA SER A 4 14.52 -15.14 24.01
C SER A 4 13.95 -16.16 23.02
N THR A 5 13.07 -17.01 23.51
CA THR A 5 12.07 -17.67 22.67
C THR A 5 11.19 -16.57 22.09
N GLY A 6 11.70 -15.89 21.06
CA GLY A 6 11.09 -14.71 20.47
C GLY A 6 9.79 -15.11 19.81
N SER A 7 8.67 -14.76 20.44
CA SER A 7 7.41 -14.58 19.74
C SER A 7 7.71 -13.78 18.46
N ASN A 8 7.39 -14.33 17.28
CA ASN A 8 7.45 -13.54 16.05
C ASN A 8 6.69 -12.23 16.31
N ALA A 9 7.32 -11.10 16.02
CA ALA A 9 6.68 -9.81 16.23
C ALA A 9 5.41 -9.76 15.36
N ARG A 10 4.27 -9.60 16.03
CA ARG A 10 2.96 -9.61 15.42
C ARG A 10 2.49 -8.18 15.15
N ILE A 11 1.91 -7.98 13.97
CA ILE A 11 1.31 -6.71 13.52
C ILE A 11 -0.15 -6.99 13.17
N ASP A 12 -1.04 -6.26 13.83
CA ASP A 12 -2.46 -6.26 13.52
C ASP A 12 -2.76 -5.15 12.51
N ILE A 13 -3.54 -5.46 11.48
CA ILE A 13 -3.98 -4.50 10.46
C ILE A 13 -5.50 -4.57 10.36
N VAL A 14 -6.18 -3.44 10.57
CA VAL A 14 -7.61 -3.29 10.34
C VAL A 14 -7.84 -2.39 9.15
N ILE A 15 -8.60 -2.89 8.18
CA ILE A 15 -8.92 -2.19 6.93
C ILE A 15 -10.35 -1.67 7.01
N SER A 16 -10.56 -0.41 6.63
CA SER A 16 -11.89 0.17 6.49
C SER A 16 -11.97 1.09 5.28
N LEU A 17 -13.17 1.22 4.72
CA LEU A 17 -13.48 2.20 3.69
C LEU A 17 -14.48 3.22 4.24
N ASP A 18 -14.27 4.49 3.93
CA ASP A 18 -15.11 5.60 4.40
C ASP A 18 -15.47 6.56 3.25
N PRO A 19 -16.72 6.59 2.78
CA PRO A 19 -17.84 5.74 3.20
C PRO A 19 -17.67 4.27 2.78
N GLN A 20 -18.42 3.36 3.42
CA GLN A 20 -18.48 1.93 3.04
C GLN A 20 -19.35 1.66 1.80
N THR A 21 -19.93 2.71 1.23
CA THR A 21 -20.71 2.65 -0.01
C THR A 21 -20.05 3.53 -1.08
N HIS A 22 -20.17 3.15 -2.35
CA HIS A 22 -19.71 3.95 -3.48
C HIS A 22 -20.78 4.04 -4.57
N SER A 23 -21.04 5.25 -5.05
CA SER A 23 -21.81 5.49 -6.26
C SER A 23 -20.89 6.03 -7.35
N PHE A 24 -21.03 5.55 -8.59
CA PHE A 24 -20.31 6.11 -9.74
C PHE A 24 -20.71 7.56 -10.07
N THR A 25 -21.78 8.06 -9.46
CA THR A 25 -22.17 9.48 -9.53
C THR A 25 -21.43 10.34 -8.50
N SER A 26 -20.77 9.74 -7.52
CA SER A 26 -19.95 10.45 -6.53
C SER A 26 -18.73 11.06 -7.20
N THR A 27 -18.44 12.31 -6.84
CA THR A 27 -17.24 13.02 -7.32
C THR A 27 -15.96 12.54 -6.63
N GLU A 28 -16.08 11.93 -5.45
CA GLU A 28 -14.95 11.46 -4.64
C GLU A 28 -15.06 9.94 -4.36
N PRO A 29 -13.95 9.20 -4.46
CA PRO A 29 -13.93 7.79 -4.05
C PRO A 29 -13.92 7.67 -2.51
N PRO A 30 -14.37 6.53 -1.97
CA PRO A 30 -14.16 6.19 -0.56
C PRO A 30 -12.70 6.32 -0.14
N LYS A 31 -12.46 6.71 1.11
CA LYS A 31 -11.13 6.70 1.73
C LYS A 31 -10.81 5.28 2.20
N LEU A 32 -9.74 4.69 1.68
CA LEU A 32 -9.14 3.47 2.23
C LEU A 32 -8.29 3.85 3.44
N VAL A 33 -8.59 3.25 4.59
CA VAL A 33 -7.90 3.48 5.86
C VAL A 33 -7.34 2.15 6.37
N LEU A 34 -6.06 2.13 6.72
CA LEU A 34 -5.39 1.05 7.42
C LEU A 34 -5.02 1.52 8.82
N LYS A 35 -5.48 0.81 9.84
CA LYS A 35 -5.00 0.95 11.22
C LYS A 35 -4.02 -0.18 11.49
N VAL A 36 -2.75 0.18 11.67
CA VAL A 36 -1.63 -0.75 11.83
C VAL A 36 -1.12 -0.66 13.27
N THR A 37 -1.16 -1.77 14.00
CA THR A 37 -0.77 -1.81 15.41
C THR A 37 0.29 -2.90 15.62
N SER A 38 1.45 -2.51 16.14
CA SER A 38 2.47 -3.48 16.57
C SER A 38 2.11 -4.06 17.93
N ARG A 39 2.20 -5.38 18.06
CA ARG A 39 2.07 -6.10 19.34
C ARG A 39 3.40 -6.44 19.99
N ALA A 40 4.51 -6.01 19.40
CA ALA A 40 5.83 -6.17 19.99
C ALA A 40 6.05 -5.21 21.17
N ASP A 41 7.00 -5.56 22.04
CA ASP A 41 7.40 -4.75 23.20
C ASP A 41 8.41 -3.66 22.84
N THR A 42 8.97 -3.71 21.62
CA THR A 42 9.93 -2.73 21.10
C THR A 42 9.39 -2.11 19.80
N PRO A 43 9.84 -0.89 19.46
CA PRO A 43 9.52 -0.29 18.16
C PRO A 43 9.93 -1.19 16.99
N ILE A 44 9.18 -1.10 15.90
CA ILE A 44 9.47 -1.80 14.65
C ILE A 44 9.50 -0.81 13.51
N THR A 45 10.63 -0.69 12.84
CA THR A 45 10.73 0.05 11.58
C THR A 45 10.49 -0.86 10.41
N LEU A 46 9.56 -0.45 9.54
CA LEU A 46 9.18 -1.13 8.31
C LEU A 46 9.68 -0.34 7.10
N TYR A 47 10.26 -1.04 6.13
CA TYR A 47 10.56 -0.47 4.83
C TYR A 47 9.39 -0.74 3.85
N THR A 48 8.59 0.29 3.59
CA THR A 48 7.27 0.14 2.96
C THR A 48 7.24 0.28 1.44
N TRP A 49 8.35 0.61 0.78
CA TRP A 49 8.37 0.79 -0.69
C TRP A 49 7.88 -0.45 -1.43
N ARG A 50 6.90 -0.28 -2.33
CA ARG A 50 6.23 -1.37 -3.07
C ARG A 50 5.65 -2.48 -2.18
N THR A 51 5.33 -2.16 -0.93
CA THR A 51 4.58 -3.04 -0.04
C THR A 51 3.12 -2.58 0.07
N PRO A 52 2.21 -3.44 0.55
CA PRO A 52 0.83 -3.05 0.81
C PRO A 52 0.66 -1.88 1.80
N LEU A 53 1.68 -1.59 2.63
CA LEU A 53 1.65 -0.47 3.58
C LEU A 53 2.05 0.88 2.96
N SER A 54 2.57 0.92 1.73
CA SER A 54 2.68 2.17 0.98
C SER A 54 1.39 2.43 0.22
N LEU A 55 0.33 2.75 0.96
CA LEU A 55 -1.07 2.76 0.49
C LEU A 55 -1.31 3.38 -0.91
N PRO A 56 -0.87 4.63 -1.19
CA PRO A 56 -1.05 5.21 -2.52
C PRO A 56 -0.45 4.37 -3.65
N GLN A 57 0.70 3.74 -3.38
CA GLN A 57 1.39 2.88 -4.35
C GLN A 57 0.78 1.49 -4.40
N ALA A 58 0.31 0.95 -3.28
CA ALA A 58 -0.30 -0.38 -3.19
C ALA A 58 -1.47 -0.55 -4.17
N LEU A 59 -2.21 0.53 -4.43
CA LEU A 59 -3.26 0.62 -5.44
C LEU A 59 -2.80 0.37 -6.89
N THR A 60 -1.50 0.52 -7.16
CA THR A 60 -0.89 0.36 -8.48
C THR A 60 0.26 -0.64 -8.50
N THR A 61 0.48 -1.38 -7.41
CA THR A 61 1.50 -2.42 -7.32
C THR A 61 0.90 -3.77 -6.93
N ASN A 62 -0.42 -3.94 -7.06
CA ASN A 62 -1.17 -5.11 -6.62
C ASN A 62 -0.99 -5.41 -5.12
N GLY A 63 -0.74 -4.38 -4.30
CA GLY A 63 -0.64 -4.54 -2.85
C GLY A 63 -2.01 -4.64 -2.17
N ILE A 64 -3.06 -4.15 -2.81
CA ILE A 64 -4.45 -4.26 -2.38
C ILE A 64 -5.12 -5.42 -3.12
N LYS A 65 -5.82 -6.29 -2.39
CA LYS A 65 -6.65 -7.36 -2.96
C LYS A 65 -8.12 -6.96 -2.87
N ILE A 66 -8.86 -7.19 -3.94
CA ILE A 66 -10.30 -6.92 -3.99
C ILE A 66 -10.97 -8.18 -4.52
N VAL A 67 -12.00 -8.67 -3.81
CA VAL A 67 -12.73 -9.88 -4.17
C VAL A 67 -14.21 -9.59 -4.15
N ASP A 68 -14.92 -9.98 -5.20
CA ASP A 68 -16.37 -9.92 -5.23
C ASP A 68 -16.95 -10.98 -4.27
N THR A 69 -17.81 -10.57 -3.34
CA THR A 69 -18.36 -11.47 -2.32
C THR A 69 -19.36 -12.49 -2.84
N ALA A 70 -20.02 -12.22 -3.98
CA ALA A 70 -21.03 -13.09 -4.56
C ALA A 70 -20.39 -14.19 -5.43
N THR A 71 -19.37 -13.82 -6.22
CA THR A 71 -18.69 -14.77 -7.13
C THR A 71 -17.42 -15.36 -6.54
N ASN A 72 -16.87 -14.73 -5.49
CA ASN A 72 -15.54 -15.02 -4.94
C ASN A 72 -14.42 -14.86 -5.97
N GLU A 73 -14.64 -14.05 -7.01
CA GLU A 73 -13.65 -13.77 -8.04
C GLU A 73 -12.81 -12.53 -7.68
N PRO A 74 -11.48 -12.59 -7.88
CA PRO A 74 -10.61 -11.44 -7.64
C PRO A 74 -10.77 -10.38 -8.74
N VAL A 75 -10.90 -9.12 -8.36
CA VAL A 75 -10.89 -7.99 -9.30
C VAL A 75 -9.44 -7.69 -9.68
N GLN A 76 -9.18 -7.64 -10.99
CA GLN A 76 -7.84 -7.30 -11.49
C GLN A 76 -7.58 -5.79 -11.36
N THR A 77 -6.48 -5.45 -10.68
CA THR A 77 -6.07 -4.06 -10.45
C THR A 77 -4.92 -3.63 -11.34
N ALA A 78 -4.78 -2.32 -11.51
CA ALA A 78 -3.66 -1.72 -12.23
C ALA A 78 -2.31 -2.12 -11.60
N SER A 79 -1.34 -2.42 -12.47
CA SER A 79 0.07 -2.54 -12.11
C SER A 79 0.89 -1.52 -12.90
N LEU A 80 1.64 -0.68 -12.18
CA LEU A 80 2.52 0.34 -12.73
C LEU A 80 3.96 -0.01 -12.41
N MET A 81 4.79 -0.13 -13.45
CA MET A 81 6.23 -0.25 -13.29
C MET A 81 6.86 1.13 -13.25
N VAL A 82 7.29 1.55 -12.06
CA VAL A 82 8.07 2.78 -11.88
C VAL A 82 9.56 2.49 -12.13
N ASN A 83 10.16 3.20 -13.09
CA ASN A 83 11.62 3.23 -13.25
C ASN A 83 12.20 4.30 -12.31
N ARG A 84 13.11 3.92 -11.41
CA ARG A 84 13.68 4.81 -10.39
C ARG A 84 15.12 4.46 -10.07
N SER A 85 15.84 5.42 -9.50
CA SER A 85 17.14 5.18 -8.88
C SER A 85 17.02 4.29 -7.64
N ALA A 86 18.14 3.67 -7.27
CA ALA A 86 18.27 2.88 -6.05
C ALA A 86 17.85 3.70 -4.83
N LEU A 87 17.11 3.05 -3.94
CA LEU A 87 16.60 3.66 -2.72
C LEU A 87 17.70 3.83 -1.67
N LYS A 88 17.58 4.90 -0.89
CA LYS A 88 18.51 5.19 0.20
C LYS A 88 17.79 5.37 1.53
N ARG A 89 18.52 5.12 2.61
CA ARG A 89 18.10 5.37 4.00
C ARG A 89 18.58 6.73 4.50
N THR A 90 18.64 7.74 3.62
CA THR A 90 19.18 9.06 3.98
C THR A 90 18.07 9.96 4.51
N ARG A 91 18.30 10.53 5.70
CA ARG A 91 17.40 11.49 6.35
C ARG A 91 17.25 12.76 5.51
N GLY A 92 16.05 13.34 5.51
CA GLY A 92 15.66 14.53 4.76
C GLY A 92 15.42 14.28 3.26
N THR A 93 15.52 13.05 2.78
CA THR A 93 15.32 12.73 1.36
C THR A 93 13.89 12.25 1.07
N PRO A 94 13.42 12.30 -0.18
CA PRO A 94 12.11 11.75 -0.56
C PRO A 94 11.92 10.26 -0.26
N ASP A 95 13.00 9.51 0.00
CA ASP A 95 12.96 8.09 0.34
C ASP A 95 12.69 7.83 1.83
N GLU A 96 12.90 8.83 2.69
CA GLU A 96 12.66 8.72 4.14
C GLU A 96 11.21 8.28 4.45
N LYS A 97 10.24 8.73 3.64
CA LYS A 97 8.83 8.38 3.80
C LYS A 97 8.54 6.88 3.73
N TYR A 98 9.47 6.07 3.22
CA TYR A 98 9.31 4.61 3.17
C TYR A 98 9.74 3.92 4.46
N PHE A 99 10.34 4.63 5.41
CA PHE A 99 10.75 4.09 6.71
C PHE A 99 9.71 4.48 7.76
N VAL A 100 8.83 3.53 8.07
CA VAL A 100 7.68 3.74 8.96
C VAL A 100 7.92 3.00 10.26
N THR A 101 7.97 3.73 11.38
CA THR A 101 8.05 3.14 12.71
C THR A 101 6.65 2.82 13.25
N LEU A 102 6.48 1.62 13.79
CA LEU A 102 5.36 1.22 14.64
C LEU A 102 5.84 1.16 16.08
N HIS A 103 5.35 2.05 16.93
CA HIS A 103 5.64 1.98 18.36
C HIS A 103 4.78 0.90 19.04
N PRO A 104 5.28 0.30 20.15
CA PRO A 104 4.56 -0.74 20.89
C PRO A 104 3.13 -0.34 21.24
N GLN A 105 2.15 -1.17 20.84
CA GLN A 105 0.73 -0.99 21.13
C GLN A 105 0.10 0.31 20.59
N GLU A 106 0.85 1.14 19.87
CA GLU A 106 0.32 2.33 19.22
C GLU A 106 -0.27 1.98 17.85
N THR A 107 -1.35 2.66 17.51
CA THR A 107 -2.02 2.48 16.20
C THR A 107 -1.58 3.59 15.27
N LEU A 108 -0.86 3.20 14.21
CA LEU A 108 -0.57 4.07 13.08
C LEU A 108 -1.74 4.01 12.10
N GLU A 109 -2.28 5.18 11.75
CA GLU A 109 -3.29 5.29 10.70
C GLU A 109 -2.64 5.71 9.37
N LEU A 110 -2.81 4.86 8.35
CA LEU A 110 -2.46 5.16 6.97
C LEU A 110 -3.75 5.33 6.18
N SER A 111 -3.81 6.31 5.29
CA SER A 111 -4.99 6.45 4.44
C SER A 111 -4.70 7.07 3.07
N CYS A 112 -5.55 6.73 2.10
CA CYS A 112 -5.58 7.31 0.76
C CYS A 112 -7.00 7.16 0.18
N GLY A 113 -7.36 7.90 -0.85
CA GLY A 113 -8.61 7.61 -1.56
C GLY A 113 -8.50 6.32 -2.39
N PHE A 114 -9.57 5.54 -2.40
CA PHE A 114 -9.66 4.21 -2.98
C PHE A 114 -10.07 4.25 -4.46
N GLY A 115 -9.37 5.03 -5.28
CA GLY A 115 -9.70 5.20 -6.70
C GLY A 115 -9.09 6.46 -7.31
N ARG A 116 -9.68 6.95 -8.42
CA ARG A 116 -9.34 8.22 -9.10
C ARG A 116 -8.91 9.33 -8.12
N ALA A 117 -7.71 9.87 -8.33
CA ALA A 117 -7.05 10.93 -7.55
C ALA A 117 -6.68 10.59 -6.09
N GLY A 118 -7.29 9.57 -5.49
CA GLY A 118 -7.15 9.23 -4.08
C GLY A 118 -5.78 8.73 -3.64
N GLY A 119 -5.04 8.06 -4.53
CA GLY A 119 -3.69 7.53 -4.29
C GLY A 119 -2.57 8.30 -5.01
N GLY A 120 -2.80 9.55 -5.42
CA GLY A 120 -1.84 10.27 -6.27
C GLY A 120 -1.75 9.76 -7.72
N VAL A 121 -2.76 8.97 -8.15
CA VAL A 121 -2.91 8.50 -9.53
C VAL A 121 -3.88 9.41 -10.25
N LYS A 122 -3.42 10.06 -11.33
CA LYS A 122 -4.26 10.94 -12.15
C LYS A 122 -5.45 10.14 -12.72
N PRO A 123 -6.69 10.63 -12.55
CA PRO A 123 -7.85 10.03 -13.20
C PRO A 123 -7.66 9.96 -14.71
N GLN A 124 -7.96 8.81 -15.32
CA GLN A 124 -7.84 8.62 -16.76
C GLN A 124 -9.16 8.06 -17.33
N PRO A 125 -9.61 8.52 -18.52
CA PRO A 125 -10.77 7.94 -19.18
C PRO A 125 -10.57 6.43 -19.43
N LYS A 126 -11.63 5.63 -19.27
CA LYS A 126 -11.58 4.16 -19.49
C LYS A 126 -10.98 3.80 -20.86
N SER A 127 -11.37 4.53 -21.91
CA SER A 127 -10.86 4.35 -23.28
C SER A 127 -9.36 4.63 -23.46
N ILE A 128 -8.74 5.39 -22.55
CA ILE A 128 -7.29 5.65 -22.51
C ILE A 128 -6.58 4.56 -21.68
N VAL A 129 -7.17 4.15 -20.56
CA VAL A 129 -6.66 3.08 -19.69
C VAL A 129 -6.65 1.73 -20.42
N GLU A 130 -7.71 1.38 -21.15
CA GLU A 130 -7.79 0.15 -21.95
C GLU A 130 -6.71 0.08 -23.04
N LYS A 131 -6.20 1.24 -23.49
CA LYS A 131 -5.06 1.31 -24.44
C LYS A 131 -3.70 1.24 -23.74
N GLY A 132 -3.67 1.25 -22.41
CA GLY A 132 -2.46 1.35 -21.59
C GLY A 132 -1.78 2.72 -21.68
N TRP A 133 -2.53 3.79 -21.97
CA TRP A 133 -2.02 5.14 -22.17
C TRP A 133 -2.38 6.05 -20.98
N GLU A 134 -1.89 7.29 -20.99
CA GLU A 134 -2.22 8.33 -20.02
C GLU A 134 -2.43 9.66 -20.74
N VAL A 135 -3.33 10.50 -20.25
CA VAL A 135 -3.47 11.89 -20.69
C VAL A 135 -2.53 12.78 -19.87
N ASP A 136 -1.62 13.47 -20.55
CA ASP A 136 -0.73 14.45 -19.92
C ASP A 136 -1.48 15.72 -19.46
N ASP A 137 -0.77 16.68 -18.89
CA ASP A 137 -1.39 17.89 -18.31
C ASP A 137 -1.96 18.84 -19.37
N GLU A 138 -1.62 18.63 -20.64
CA GLU A 138 -2.12 19.39 -21.79
C GLU A 138 -3.31 18.70 -22.47
N GLY A 139 -3.72 17.53 -21.99
CA GLY A 139 -4.84 16.77 -22.57
C GLY A 139 -4.42 15.80 -23.68
N ASN A 140 -3.12 15.61 -23.93
CA ASN A 140 -2.64 14.76 -25.02
C ASN A 140 -2.41 13.31 -24.56
N PRO A 141 -2.75 12.31 -25.39
CA PRO A 141 -2.48 10.91 -25.06
C PRO A 141 -0.98 10.58 -25.15
N ARG A 142 -0.43 10.03 -24.08
CA ARG A 142 0.95 9.57 -23.93
C ARG A 142 0.99 8.07 -23.66
N LYS A 143 1.82 7.35 -24.42
CA LYS A 143 2.06 5.92 -24.19
C LYS A 143 2.91 5.74 -22.93
N ILE A 144 2.40 4.97 -21.98
CA ILE A 144 3.13 4.58 -20.78
C ILE A 144 3.13 3.06 -20.65
N ARG A 145 4.07 2.47 -19.88
CA ARG A 145 4.01 1.06 -19.50
C ARG A 145 3.03 0.89 -18.33
N ARG A 146 1.74 1.06 -18.60
CA ARG A 146 0.65 0.90 -17.63
C ARG A 146 -0.19 -0.33 -17.96
N SER A 147 -0.60 -1.02 -16.92
CA SER A 147 -1.64 -2.05 -17.01
C SER A 147 -2.94 -1.48 -17.59
N GLN A 148 -3.66 -2.29 -18.37
CA GLN A 148 -4.99 -1.95 -18.90
C GLN A 148 -6.09 -2.01 -17.83
N PHE A 149 -5.76 -2.40 -16.60
CA PHE A 149 -6.69 -2.54 -15.49
C PHE A 149 -6.87 -1.22 -14.73
N ALA A 150 -8.04 -1.09 -14.11
CA ALA A 150 -8.43 0.06 -13.32
C ALA A 150 -7.87 0.00 -11.88
N THR A 151 -8.03 1.08 -11.12
CA THR A 151 -7.49 1.22 -9.76
C THR A 151 -8.61 1.41 -8.75
N GLY A 152 -8.60 0.66 -7.64
CA GLY A 152 -9.60 0.81 -6.57
C GLY A 152 -11.03 0.66 -7.08
N VAL A 153 -11.92 1.61 -6.73
CA VAL A 153 -13.33 1.59 -7.16
C VAL A 153 -13.55 1.66 -8.67
N ASP A 154 -12.57 2.14 -9.45
CA ASP A 154 -12.71 2.29 -10.90
C ASP A 154 -12.85 0.96 -11.66
N GLY A 155 -12.48 -0.15 -11.02
CA GLY A 155 -12.57 -1.50 -11.59
C GLY A 155 -13.79 -2.29 -11.13
N LEU A 156 -14.67 -1.70 -10.33
CA LEU A 156 -15.81 -2.39 -9.73
C LEU A 156 -17.06 -2.30 -10.61
N GLU A 157 -17.99 -3.23 -10.40
CA GLU A 157 -19.29 -3.26 -11.04
C GLU A 157 -20.40 -2.73 -10.10
N PRO A 158 -21.39 -1.96 -10.61
CA PRO A 158 -22.52 -1.47 -9.82
C PRO A 158 -23.43 -2.60 -9.30
N GLY A 159 -23.96 -2.44 -8.09
CA GLY A 159 -24.87 -3.42 -7.46
C GLY A 159 -24.17 -4.60 -6.80
N HIS A 160 -22.84 -4.54 -6.66
CA HIS A 160 -22.03 -5.62 -6.09
C HIS A 160 -21.41 -5.22 -4.76
N ARG A 161 -21.02 -6.24 -3.99
CA ARG A 161 -20.32 -6.07 -2.71
C ARG A 161 -18.97 -6.76 -2.77
N TYR A 162 -17.95 -6.10 -2.22
CA TYR A 162 -16.56 -6.50 -2.30
C TYR A 162 -15.93 -6.57 -0.91
N THR A 163 -15.01 -7.53 -0.72
CA THR A 163 -14.03 -7.50 0.36
C THR A 163 -12.73 -6.87 -0.14
N VAL A 164 -12.11 -6.06 0.70
CA VAL A 164 -10.86 -5.35 0.43
C VAL A 164 -9.83 -5.80 1.45
N GLY A 165 -8.79 -6.48 0.96
CA GLY A 165 -7.68 -7.04 1.72
C GLY A 165 -6.33 -6.51 1.28
N LEU A 166 -5.26 -7.06 1.85
CA LEU A 166 -3.88 -6.79 1.45
C LEU A 166 -3.21 -8.05 0.91
N ASP A 167 -2.18 -7.87 0.09
CA ASP A 167 -1.36 -8.99 -0.32
C ASP A 167 -0.43 -9.49 0.81
N VAL A 168 -0.88 -10.54 1.49
CA VAL A 168 -0.16 -11.20 2.60
C VAL A 168 1.23 -11.67 2.18
N GLU A 169 1.40 -12.18 0.96
CA GLU A 169 2.71 -12.63 0.50
C GLU A 169 3.70 -11.49 0.35
N ALA A 170 3.22 -10.33 -0.12
CA ALA A 170 4.04 -9.12 -0.23
C ALA A 170 4.38 -8.55 1.16
N LEU A 171 3.45 -8.59 2.11
CA LEU A 171 3.71 -8.22 3.52
C LEU A 171 4.79 -9.11 4.14
N GLY A 172 4.73 -10.43 3.94
CA GLY A 172 5.70 -11.37 4.47
C GLY A 172 7.13 -11.23 3.92
N LYS A 173 7.30 -10.50 2.80
CA LYS A 173 8.61 -10.23 2.17
C LYS A 173 9.17 -8.84 2.53
N MET A 174 8.48 -8.08 3.37
CA MET A 174 8.88 -6.73 3.75
C MET A 174 10.12 -6.74 4.65
N TRP A 175 11.04 -5.82 4.40
CA TRP A 175 12.20 -5.61 5.27
C TRP A 175 11.80 -4.83 6.51
N TRP A 176 12.33 -5.25 7.66
CA TRP A 176 12.03 -4.63 8.95
C TRP A 176 13.18 -4.75 9.97
N ALA A 177 13.13 -3.92 11.00
CA ALA A 177 14.11 -3.91 12.10
C ALA A 177 13.44 -3.55 13.44
N PRO A 178 13.87 -4.13 14.58
CA PRO A 178 13.27 -3.92 15.91
C PRO A 178 13.81 -2.64 16.60
N VAL A 179 13.87 -1.54 15.84
CA VAL A 179 14.39 -0.25 16.28
C VAL A 179 13.55 0.88 15.69
N ASP A 180 13.74 2.09 16.19
CA ASP A 180 13.17 3.30 15.60
C ASP A 180 13.83 3.64 14.26
N ARG A 181 13.07 4.30 13.37
CA ARG A 181 13.57 4.64 12.03
C ARG A 181 14.79 5.55 12.09
N GLU A 182 14.92 6.35 13.15
CA GLU A 182 16.05 7.25 13.38
C GLU A 182 17.38 6.48 13.51
N GLU A 183 17.35 5.20 13.93
CA GLU A 183 18.52 4.30 13.97
C GLU A 183 18.81 3.64 12.61
N VAL A 184 17.79 3.48 11.78
CA VAL A 184 17.93 2.93 10.41
C VAL A 184 18.45 4.00 9.45
N LEU A 185 17.97 5.23 9.61
CA LEU A 185 18.29 6.37 8.76
C LEU A 185 19.69 6.93 9.05
N VAL A 186 20.39 7.37 8.00
CA VAL A 186 21.72 7.99 8.08
C VAL A 186 21.71 9.41 7.56
N ASP A 187 22.70 10.17 8.01
CA ASP A 187 22.97 11.50 7.50
C ASP A 187 23.83 11.43 6.24
N GLY A 188 23.43 12.18 5.20
CA GLY A 188 24.17 12.29 3.95
C GLY A 188 24.06 11.06 3.01
N ASN A 189 24.62 11.24 1.82
CA ASN A 189 24.59 10.27 0.72
C ASN A 189 25.93 9.49 0.62
N ALA A 190 26.40 8.93 1.74
CA ALA A 190 27.70 8.23 1.81
C ALA A 190 27.59 6.74 1.42
N GLU A 191 28.74 6.06 1.37
CA GLU A 191 28.81 4.59 1.27
C GLU A 191 28.04 3.94 2.43
N GLY A 192 27.30 2.87 2.16
CA GLY A 192 26.42 2.24 3.15
C GLY A 192 25.04 2.91 3.29
N SER A 193 24.73 3.97 2.52
CA SER A 193 23.42 4.65 2.58
C SER A 193 22.30 3.93 1.81
N TYR A 194 22.59 2.87 1.06
CA TYR A 194 21.53 2.14 0.36
C TYR A 194 20.70 1.31 1.33
N VAL A 195 19.43 1.10 1.02
CA VAL A 195 18.52 0.30 1.87
C VAL A 195 19.08 -1.10 2.11
N GLN A 196 19.62 -1.73 1.06
CA GLN A 196 20.18 -3.08 1.11
C GLN A 196 21.44 -3.21 1.98
N ASP A 197 22.11 -2.10 2.30
CA ASP A 197 23.34 -2.10 3.11
C ASP A 197 23.03 -2.18 4.61
N TYR A 198 21.78 -1.96 5.01
CA TYR A 198 21.33 -2.11 6.40
C TYR A 198 21.09 -3.59 6.74
N VAL A 199 21.40 -3.97 7.98
CA VAL A 199 21.22 -5.34 8.47
C VAL A 199 19.76 -5.54 8.90
N TRP A 200 18.91 -5.89 7.94
CA TRP A 200 17.49 -6.18 8.19
C TRP A 200 17.27 -7.53 8.88
N GLU A 201 16.17 -7.63 9.60
CA GLU A 201 15.74 -8.89 10.18
C GLU A 201 15.36 -9.91 9.09
N LYS A 202 15.77 -11.15 9.31
CA LYS A 202 15.50 -12.27 8.38
C LYS A 202 14.23 -13.02 8.74
N THR A 203 13.82 -12.96 10.01
CA THR A 203 12.61 -13.60 10.49
C THR A 203 11.40 -12.81 9.99
N PRO A 204 10.40 -13.45 9.36
CA PRO A 204 9.22 -12.73 8.90
C PRO A 204 8.37 -12.24 10.08
N LEU A 205 7.70 -11.10 9.88
CA LEU A 205 6.67 -10.60 10.78
C LEU A 205 5.39 -11.41 10.62
N GLU A 206 4.66 -11.59 11.73
CA GLU A 206 3.32 -12.18 11.68
C GLU A 206 2.29 -11.08 11.45
N PHE A 207 1.48 -11.20 10.40
CA PHE A 207 0.43 -10.23 10.10
C PHE A 207 -0.95 -10.83 10.35
N GLN A 208 -1.75 -10.19 11.19
CA GLN A 208 -3.17 -10.47 11.32
C GLN A 208 -3.98 -9.36 10.65
N ILE A 209 -4.76 -9.70 9.63
CA ILE A 209 -5.46 -8.73 8.79
C ILE A 209 -6.97 -8.90 8.96
N SER A 210 -7.65 -7.80 9.26
CA SER A 210 -9.12 -7.71 9.22
C SER A 210 -9.51 -6.94 7.97
N GLU A 211 -10.16 -7.63 7.04
CA GLU A 211 -10.56 -7.08 5.74
C GLU A 211 -11.67 -6.03 5.88
N GLY A 212 -11.66 -5.07 4.95
CA GLY A 212 -12.71 -4.07 4.81
C GLY A 212 -13.80 -4.57 3.86
N THR A 213 -14.99 -3.98 3.92
CA THR A 213 -16.05 -4.23 2.94
C THR A 213 -16.48 -2.94 2.26
N LEU A 214 -16.80 -3.04 0.97
CA LEU A 214 -17.36 -1.95 0.18
C LEU A 214 -18.58 -2.45 -0.60
N GLU A 215 -19.65 -1.67 -0.58
CA GLU A 215 -20.82 -1.87 -1.43
C GLU A 215 -20.85 -0.82 -2.54
N VAL A 216 -21.07 -1.24 -3.78
CA VAL A 216 -21.22 -0.34 -4.93
C VAL A 216 -22.68 -0.25 -5.28
N GLU A 217 -23.25 0.94 -5.20
CA GLU A 217 -24.67 1.18 -5.44
C GLU A 217 -25.05 0.80 -6.87
N GLY A 218 -26.21 0.13 -7.03
CA GLY A 218 -26.82 -0.11 -8.33
C GLY A 218 -27.38 1.18 -8.92
N ALA A 219 -27.37 1.28 -10.25
CA ALA A 219 -28.02 2.36 -10.98
C ALA A 219 -29.56 2.24 -10.96
#